data_AF-A0A849EVL1-F1
#
_entry.id   AF-A0A849EVL1-F1
#
_cell.length_a   1.000
_cell.length_b   1.000
_cell.length_c   1.000
_cell.angle_alpha   90.00
_cell.angle_beta   90.00
_cell.angle_gamma   90.00
#
_symmetry.space_group_name_H-M   'P 1'
#
loop_
_entity.id
_entity.type
_entity.pdbx_description
1 polymer ?
#
loop_
_entity_poly.entity_id
_entity_poly.type
_entity_poly.pdbx_seq_one_letter_code
_entity_poly.pdbx_strand_id
1 'polypeptide(L)'
;MKYLHVIILIAAILFFVFIVFVSILGENHSIDNVVNSFFRDIKNRDFIEAARYLTQDQKEILDNNDFSEMSFLLEMSLLEKYDLMEKGDYRIHLKRNQFWLPFLNKDRIGVSVLLKEVERHGGGNKFFFNEHINYIEDLIVVKRESGGWRITDINIDNSEIKDAYRNLKLLLNNNRYIKMKSDRIIELHNKIIDLGGMQSCEKRVLKYILFEIIRKIDNSVTTHGRMENRENRDRYLTLDINPSIK
;
A
#
# COMPACT_ATOMS: atom_id res chain seq x y z
N MET A 1 -0.04 -59.11 -13.19
CA MET A 1 0.00 -57.97 -14.13
C MET A 1 -1.28 -57.12 -14.13
N LYS A 2 -2.51 -57.68 -14.09
CA LYS A 2 -3.77 -56.89 -14.15
C LYS A 2 -3.91 -55.80 -13.07
N TYR A 3 -3.50 -56.05 -11.83
CA TYR A 3 -3.60 -55.08 -10.74
C TYR A 3 -2.50 -54.00 -10.76
N LEU A 4 -1.39 -54.23 -11.47
CA LEU A 4 -0.28 -53.27 -11.51
C LEU A 4 -0.70 -51.98 -12.23
N HIS A 5 -1.41 -52.09 -13.36
CA HIS A 5 -1.93 -50.92 -14.07
C HIS A 5 -2.95 -50.14 -13.27
N VAL A 6 -3.79 -50.83 -12.48
CA VAL A 6 -4.76 -50.18 -11.58
C VAL A 6 -4.05 -49.42 -10.47
N ILE A 7 -3.03 -50.02 -9.84
CA ILE A 7 -2.23 -49.36 -8.80
C ILE A 7 -1.50 -48.13 -9.36
N ILE A 8 -0.88 -48.25 -10.54
CA ILE A 8 -0.20 -47.13 -11.21
C ILE A 8 -1.19 -46.00 -11.52
N LEU A 9 -2.38 -46.32 -12.02
CA LEU A 9 -3.41 -45.33 -12.32
C LEU A 9 -3.88 -44.60 -11.05
N ILE A 10 -4.14 -45.34 -9.96
CA ILE A 10 -4.54 -44.74 -8.67
C ILE A 10 -3.43 -43.84 -8.14
N ALA A 11 -2.17 -44.29 -8.17
CA ALA A 11 -1.03 -43.50 -7.74
C ALA A 11 -0.88 -42.22 -8.58
N ALA A 12 -1.06 -42.30 -9.90
CA ALA A 12 -1.01 -41.14 -10.79
C ALA A 12 -2.13 -40.14 -10.49
N ILE A 13 -3.36 -40.61 -10.23
CA ILE A 13 -4.49 -39.74 -9.85
C ILE A 13 -4.21 -39.06 -8.51
N LEU A 14 -3.75 -39.80 -7.50
CA LEU A 14 -3.42 -39.23 -6.18
C LEU A 14 -2.31 -38.19 -6.28
N PHE A 15 -1.28 -38.46 -7.08
CA PHE A 15 -0.20 -37.52 -7.33
C PHE A 15 -0.71 -36.24 -8.02
N PHE A 16 -1.57 -36.37 -9.02
CA PHE A 16 -2.19 -35.23 -9.68
C PHE A 16 -3.04 -34.39 -8.71
N VAL A 17 -3.88 -35.03 -7.89
CA VAL A 17 -4.68 -34.35 -6.86
C VAL A 17 -3.77 -33.61 -5.86
N PHE A 18 -2.66 -34.23 -5.45
CA PHE A 18 -1.69 -33.60 -4.57
C PHE A 18 -1.05 -32.34 -5.19
N ILE A 19 -0.65 -32.39 -6.46
CA ILE A 19 -0.11 -31.21 -7.17
C ILE A 19 -1.13 -30.08 -7.20
N VAL A 20 -2.38 -30.39 -7.57
CA VAL A 20 -3.46 -29.40 -7.61
C VAL A 20 -3.68 -28.78 -6.23
N PHE A 21 -3.70 -29.60 -5.18
CA PHE A 21 -3.87 -29.12 -3.80
C PHE A 21 -2.75 -28.16 -3.37
N VAL A 22 -1.49 -28.51 -3.62
CA VAL A 22 -0.34 -27.65 -3.29
C VAL A 22 -0.35 -26.36 -4.11
N SER A 23 -0.74 -26.42 -5.39
CA SER A 23 -0.87 -25.25 -6.25
C SER A 23 -1.93 -24.27 -5.72
N ILE A 24 -3.10 -24.76 -5.33
CA ILE A 24 -4.16 -23.94 -4.74
C ILE A 24 -3.70 -23.32 -3.41
N LEU A 25 -2.97 -24.08 -2.59
CA LEU A 25 -2.42 -23.57 -1.33
C LEU A 25 -1.41 -22.44 -1.56
N GLY A 26 -0.51 -22.60 -2.55
CA GLY A 26 0.43 -21.55 -2.96
C GLY A 26 -0.27 -20.30 -3.47
N GLU A 27 -1.33 -20.47 -4.25
CA GLU A 27 -2.11 -19.36 -4.78
C GLU A 27 -2.84 -18.58 -3.68
N ASN A 28 -3.36 -19.27 -2.67
CA ASN A 28 -3.95 -18.62 -1.51
C ASN A 28 -2.89 -17.86 -0.69
N HIS A 29 -1.71 -18.44 -0.50
CA HIS A 29 -0.61 -17.77 0.18
C HIS A 29 -0.12 -16.50 -0.57
N SER A 30 -0.20 -16.51 -1.91
CA SER A 30 0.10 -15.35 -2.74
C SER A 30 -0.77 -14.13 -2.41
N ILE A 31 -2.05 -14.33 -2.03
CA ILE A 31 -2.94 -13.25 -1.56
C ILE A 31 -2.33 -12.54 -0.34
N ASP A 32 -1.92 -13.31 0.66
CA ASP A 32 -1.34 -12.78 1.89
C ASP A 32 -0.05 -12.01 1.59
N ASN A 33 0.75 -12.51 0.63
CA ASN A 33 1.99 -11.84 0.20
C ASN A 33 1.74 -10.51 -0.50
N VAL A 34 0.70 -10.40 -1.33
CA VAL A 34 0.32 -9.15 -1.99
C VAL A 34 -0.09 -8.10 -0.95
N VAL A 35 -0.97 -8.46 -0.01
CA VAL A 35 -1.45 -7.52 1.01
C VAL A 35 -0.34 -7.15 2.00
N ASN A 36 0.48 -8.11 2.44
CA ASN A 36 1.62 -7.82 3.31
C ASN A 36 2.65 -6.90 2.63
N SER A 37 2.94 -7.14 1.35
CA SER A 37 3.90 -6.30 0.62
C SER A 37 3.36 -4.89 0.39
N PHE A 38 2.06 -4.77 0.05
CA PHE A 38 1.39 -3.48 -0.05
C PHE A 38 1.56 -2.64 1.22
N PHE A 39 1.23 -3.18 2.39
CA PHE A 39 1.38 -2.42 3.62
C PHE A 39 2.84 -2.21 4.05
N ARG A 40 3.74 -3.16 3.76
CA ARG A 40 5.17 -2.97 4.00
C ARG A 40 5.69 -1.77 3.22
N ASP A 41 5.28 -1.64 1.96
CA ASP A 41 5.75 -0.57 1.08
C ASP A 41 5.13 0.78 1.52
N ILE A 42 3.87 0.79 1.98
CA ILE A 42 3.23 1.96 2.65
C ILE A 42 4.00 2.39 3.90
N LYS A 43 4.33 1.43 4.78
CA LYS A 43 5.09 1.68 6.01
C LYS A 43 6.47 2.29 5.72
N ASN A 44 7.09 1.83 4.65
CA ASN A 44 8.39 2.33 4.17
C ASN A 44 8.27 3.65 3.37
N ARG A 45 7.06 4.18 3.18
CA ARG A 45 6.78 5.38 2.37
C ARG A 45 7.10 5.22 0.88
N ASP A 46 7.17 3.99 0.39
CA ASP A 46 7.34 3.68 -1.02
C ASP A 46 5.97 3.52 -1.69
N PHE A 47 5.29 4.65 -1.90
CA PHE A 47 3.95 4.68 -2.48
C PHE A 47 3.92 4.28 -3.96
N ILE A 48 5.05 4.40 -4.68
CA ILE A 48 5.13 3.97 -6.08
C ILE A 48 5.11 2.44 -6.15
N GLU A 49 5.89 1.76 -5.30
CA GLU A 49 5.86 0.29 -5.24
C GLU A 49 4.55 -0.21 -4.64
N ALA A 50 4.01 0.44 -3.60
CA ALA A 50 2.70 0.08 -3.05
C ALA A 50 1.57 0.19 -4.10
N ALA A 51 1.59 1.20 -4.97
CA ALA A 51 0.62 1.33 -6.05
C ALA A 51 0.66 0.15 -7.02
N ARG A 52 1.79 -0.55 -7.18
CA ARG A 52 1.90 -1.67 -8.14
C ARG A 52 1.00 -2.85 -7.80
N TYR A 53 0.66 -3.04 -6.52
CA TYR A 53 -0.27 -4.09 -6.10
C TYR A 53 -1.72 -3.77 -6.43
N LEU A 54 -2.05 -2.51 -6.76
CA LEU A 54 -3.38 -2.13 -7.22
C LEU A 54 -3.66 -2.69 -8.62
N THR A 55 -4.92 -2.94 -8.88
CA THR A 55 -5.44 -3.27 -10.22
C THR A 55 -5.33 -2.07 -11.16
N GLN A 56 -5.35 -2.31 -12.47
CA GLN A 56 -5.25 -1.22 -13.45
C GLN A 56 -6.37 -0.17 -13.28
N ASP A 57 -7.62 -0.61 -13.11
CA ASP A 57 -8.76 0.27 -12.88
C ASP A 57 -8.55 1.21 -11.67
N GLN A 58 -7.99 0.68 -10.58
CA GLN A 58 -7.73 1.46 -9.38
C GLN A 58 -6.60 2.48 -9.57
N LYS A 59 -5.58 2.15 -10.37
CA LYS A 59 -4.50 3.09 -10.71
C LYS A 59 -4.97 4.24 -11.61
N GLU A 60 -6.02 4.02 -12.40
CA GLU A 60 -6.58 5.06 -13.26
C GLU A 60 -7.49 6.01 -12.47
N ILE A 61 -8.15 5.51 -11.42
CA ILE A 61 -8.99 6.31 -10.52
C ILE A 61 -8.15 7.15 -9.56
N LEU A 62 -7.07 6.58 -9.03
CA LEU A 62 -6.21 7.23 -8.06
C LEU A 62 -4.95 7.77 -8.75
N ASP A 63 -4.84 9.08 -8.85
CA ASP A 63 -3.55 9.65 -9.21
C ASP A 63 -2.48 9.33 -8.15
N ASN A 64 -1.20 9.47 -8.48
CA ASN A 64 -0.12 9.12 -7.55
C ASN A 64 -0.13 9.95 -6.25
N ASN A 65 -0.65 11.18 -6.28
CA ASN A 65 -0.71 12.03 -5.10
C ASN A 65 -1.87 11.60 -4.18
N ASP A 66 -3.04 11.35 -4.75
CA ASP A 66 -4.23 10.84 -4.07
C ASP A 66 -3.96 9.46 -3.45
N PHE A 67 -3.20 8.60 -4.14
CA PHE A 67 -2.79 7.31 -3.59
C PHE A 67 -1.82 7.44 -2.41
N SER A 68 -0.84 8.34 -2.47
CA SER A 68 0.08 8.60 -1.36
C SER A 68 -0.69 9.07 -0.12
N GLU A 69 -1.57 10.05 -0.29
CA GLU A 69 -2.41 10.58 0.80
C GLU A 69 -3.30 9.48 1.39
N MET A 70 -4.04 8.77 0.55
CA MET A 70 -4.93 7.70 0.99
C MET A 70 -4.17 6.59 1.71
N SER A 71 -2.99 6.19 1.21
CA SER A 71 -2.14 5.17 1.84
C SER A 71 -1.62 5.61 3.20
N PHE A 72 -1.17 6.87 3.31
CA PHE A 72 -0.73 7.44 4.58
C PHE A 72 -1.88 7.50 5.59
N LEU A 73 -3.04 8.00 5.18
CA LEU A 73 -4.21 8.08 6.04
C LEU A 73 -4.72 6.69 6.45
N LEU A 74 -4.67 5.71 5.55
CA LEU A 74 -5.00 4.31 5.85
C LEU A 74 -4.10 3.76 6.96
N GLU A 75 -2.77 3.89 6.82
CA GLU A 75 -1.84 3.45 7.86
C GLU A 75 -2.09 4.16 9.19
N MET A 76 -2.25 5.48 9.17
CA MET A 76 -2.47 6.27 10.38
C MET A 76 -3.77 5.87 11.09
N SER A 77 -4.85 5.63 10.33
CA SER A 77 -6.13 5.20 10.89
C SER A 77 -6.04 3.82 11.54
N LEU A 78 -5.24 2.92 10.95
CA LEU A 78 -4.96 1.61 11.53
C LEU A 78 -4.11 1.71 12.80
N LEU A 79 -3.10 2.58 12.81
CA LEU A 79 -2.28 2.83 14.00
C LEU A 79 -3.13 3.42 15.13
N GLU A 80 -4.06 4.33 14.84
CA GLU A 80 -4.97 4.91 15.82
C GLU A 80 -5.93 3.84 16.37
N LYS A 81 -6.55 3.03 15.50
CA LYS A 81 -7.48 1.96 15.90
C LYS A 81 -6.88 0.96 16.87
N TYR A 82 -5.59 0.66 16.74
CA TYR A 82 -4.89 -0.34 17.54
C TYR A 82 -3.95 0.27 18.60
N ASP A 83 -4.04 1.58 18.85
CA ASP A 83 -3.20 2.31 19.83
C ASP A 83 -1.68 2.13 19.61
N LEU A 84 -1.28 2.16 18.34
CA LEU A 84 0.12 1.97 17.88
C LEU A 84 0.78 3.27 17.40
N MET A 85 0.14 4.43 17.60
CA MET A 85 0.64 5.72 17.11
C MET A 85 2.04 6.07 17.64
N GLU A 86 2.32 5.72 18.89
CA GLU A 86 3.60 6.01 19.55
C GLU A 86 4.63 4.89 19.35
N LYS A 87 4.20 3.75 18.80
CA LYS A 87 5.05 2.57 18.66
C LYS A 87 5.92 2.71 17.41
N GLY A 88 7.20 2.37 17.57
CA GLY A 88 8.19 2.46 16.50
C GLY A 88 8.05 1.38 15.43
N ASP A 89 7.36 0.27 15.74
CA ASP A 89 7.24 -0.87 14.84
C ASP A 89 5.96 -1.67 15.10
N TYR A 90 5.37 -2.23 14.03
CA TYR A 90 4.16 -3.04 14.06
C TYR A 90 4.23 -4.17 13.02
N ARG A 91 3.52 -5.27 13.32
CA ARG A 91 3.24 -6.39 12.42
C ARG A 91 1.79 -6.36 11.97
N ILE A 92 1.58 -6.90 10.79
CA ILE A 92 0.27 -7.03 10.17
C ILE A 92 -0.13 -8.48 10.23
N HIS A 93 -1.35 -8.71 10.68
CA HIS A 93 -2.00 -10.01 10.68
C HIS A 93 -3.16 -9.95 9.71
N LEU A 94 -3.24 -10.95 8.84
CA LEU A 94 -4.23 -11.05 7.80
C LEU A 94 -5.13 -12.25 8.06
N LYS A 95 -6.42 -12.10 7.75
CA LYS A 95 -7.40 -13.18 7.76
C LYS A 95 -8.26 -13.05 6.52
N ARG A 96 -8.22 -14.05 5.64
CA ARG A 96 -9.08 -14.10 4.46
C ARG A 96 -10.49 -14.50 4.88
N ASN A 97 -11.51 -13.90 4.26
CA ASN A 97 -12.90 -14.27 4.52
C ASN A 97 -13.28 -15.65 3.94
N GLN A 98 -12.56 -16.10 2.92
CA GLN A 98 -12.71 -17.42 2.31
C GLN A 98 -11.41 -17.92 1.70
N PHE A 99 -11.34 -19.22 1.44
CA PHE A 99 -10.28 -19.83 0.66
C PHE A 99 -10.63 -19.75 -0.82
N TRP A 100 -9.67 -19.41 -1.68
CA TRP A 100 -9.86 -19.47 -3.11
C TRP A 100 -9.82 -20.91 -3.59
N LEU A 101 -10.89 -21.36 -4.24
CA LEU A 101 -10.88 -22.58 -5.03
C LEU A 101 -11.18 -22.22 -6.49
N PRO A 102 -10.38 -22.71 -7.45
CA PRO A 102 -10.63 -22.47 -8.86
C PRO A 102 -12.02 -23.02 -9.22
N PHE A 103 -12.73 -22.29 -10.09
CA PHE A 103 -14.08 -22.60 -10.61
C PHE A 103 -15.25 -22.56 -9.61
N LEU A 104 -14.98 -22.58 -8.30
CA LEU A 104 -16.03 -22.57 -7.26
C LEU A 104 -16.24 -21.17 -6.66
N ASN A 105 -15.15 -20.42 -6.44
CA ASN A 105 -15.21 -19.09 -5.87
C ASN A 105 -15.12 -18.04 -6.97
N LYS A 106 -15.68 -16.85 -6.69
CA LYS A 106 -15.37 -15.66 -7.49
C LYS A 106 -13.88 -15.35 -7.34
N ASP A 107 -13.28 -14.79 -8.37
CA ASP A 107 -11.90 -14.27 -8.37
C ASP A 107 -11.78 -12.97 -7.56
N ARG A 108 -12.43 -12.93 -6.40
CA ARG A 108 -12.48 -11.82 -5.45
C ARG A 108 -12.52 -12.35 -4.02
N ILE A 109 -11.58 -11.89 -3.20
CA ILE A 109 -11.42 -12.31 -1.81
C ILE A 109 -11.25 -11.09 -0.92
N GLY A 110 -12.01 -11.06 0.18
CA GLY A 110 -11.84 -10.06 1.22
C GLY A 110 -10.78 -10.51 2.21
N VAL A 111 -9.96 -9.57 2.63
CA VAL A 111 -8.85 -9.76 3.55
C VAL A 111 -9.02 -8.78 4.71
N SER A 112 -9.29 -9.35 5.86
CA SER A 112 -9.41 -8.65 7.13
C SER A 112 -8.03 -8.38 7.71
N VAL A 113 -7.85 -7.20 8.30
CA VAL A 113 -6.53 -6.69 8.71
C VAL A 113 -6.51 -6.40 10.20
N LEU A 114 -5.40 -6.71 10.85
CA LEU A 114 -5.11 -6.40 12.25
C LEU A 114 -3.65 -5.96 12.38
N LEU A 115 -3.38 -4.94 13.19
CA LEU A 115 -2.01 -4.55 13.54
C LEU A 115 -1.70 -4.99 14.97
N LYS A 116 -0.46 -5.41 15.20
CA LYS A 116 0.07 -5.72 16.54
C LYS A 116 1.45 -5.11 16.73
N GLU A 117 1.76 -4.72 17.95
CA GLU A 117 3.11 -4.29 18.33
C GLU A 117 4.14 -5.42 18.09
N VAL A 118 5.34 -5.06 17.62
CA VAL A 118 6.45 -6.00 17.56
C VAL A 118 7.06 -6.12 18.95
N GLU A 119 6.83 -7.25 19.63
CA GLU A 119 7.55 -7.57 20.87
C GLU A 119 9.05 -7.68 20.62
N ARG A 120 9.80 -6.71 21.16
CA ARG A 120 11.25 -6.79 21.29
C ARG A 120 11.54 -7.59 22.57
N HIS A 121 12.14 -8.76 22.42
CA HIS A 121 12.28 -9.78 23.47
C HIS A 121 12.70 -9.29 24.86
N GLY A 122 12.08 -9.87 25.89
CA GLY A 122 12.62 -9.96 27.26
C GLY A 122 11.74 -9.35 28.34
N GLY A 123 10.67 -10.05 28.74
CA GLY A 123 9.88 -9.66 29.91
C GLY A 123 8.62 -10.48 30.04
N GLY A 124 8.68 -11.54 30.84
CA GLY A 124 7.54 -12.40 31.13
C GLY A 124 6.39 -11.61 31.76
N ASN A 125 5.24 -11.63 31.07
CA ASN A 125 3.91 -11.85 31.61
C ASN A 125 2.92 -11.44 30.52
N LYS A 126 2.55 -12.38 29.66
CA LYS A 126 1.29 -12.22 28.94
C LYS A 126 0.20 -12.84 29.79
N PHE A 127 -0.38 -11.99 30.64
CA PHE A 127 -1.80 -12.09 30.91
C PHE A 127 -2.49 -12.13 29.54
N PHE A 128 -2.82 -13.34 29.07
CA PHE A 128 -3.73 -13.53 27.97
C PHE A 128 -5.12 -13.19 28.49
N PHE A 129 -5.39 -11.90 28.66
CA PHE A 129 -6.76 -11.46 28.60
C PHE A 129 -7.26 -11.82 27.21
N ASN A 130 -8.42 -12.45 27.22
CA ASN A 130 -9.23 -12.87 26.09
C ASN A 130 -9.73 -11.61 25.35
N GLU A 131 -8.83 -10.72 24.93
CA GLU A 131 -9.17 -9.58 24.11
C GLU A 131 -9.64 -10.14 22.77
N HIS A 132 -10.92 -9.95 22.50
CA HIS A 132 -11.52 -10.20 21.20
C HIS A 132 -10.61 -9.58 20.14
N ILE A 133 -9.88 -10.44 19.43
CA ILE A 133 -8.96 -10.02 18.37
C ILE A 133 -9.85 -9.50 17.23
N ASN A 134 -10.08 -8.20 17.23
CA ASN A 134 -10.97 -7.55 16.28
C ASN A 134 -10.18 -7.15 15.04
N TYR A 135 -10.19 -8.04 14.05
CA TYR A 135 -9.80 -7.70 12.70
C TYR A 135 -10.78 -6.67 12.15
N ILE A 136 -10.28 -5.71 11.36
CA ILE A 136 -11.16 -4.90 10.51
C ILE A 136 -11.55 -5.79 9.34
N GLU A 137 -12.79 -6.29 9.38
CA GLU A 137 -13.30 -7.27 8.43
C GLU A 137 -13.33 -6.72 7.00
N ASP A 138 -12.87 -7.53 6.04
CA ASP A 138 -12.87 -7.22 4.61
C ASP A 138 -12.28 -5.85 4.24
N LEU A 139 -11.29 -5.36 5.00
CA LEU A 139 -10.67 -4.05 4.73
C LEU A 139 -10.03 -3.97 3.35
N ILE A 140 -9.36 -5.04 2.91
CA ILE A 140 -8.72 -5.10 1.60
C ILE A 140 -9.45 -6.14 0.76
N VAL A 141 -9.83 -5.78 -0.47
CA VAL A 141 -10.37 -6.74 -1.43
C VAL A 141 -9.34 -6.96 -2.53
N VAL A 142 -8.99 -8.22 -2.76
CA VAL A 142 -8.14 -8.62 -3.88
C VAL A 142 -8.98 -9.24 -4.99
N LYS A 143 -8.59 -9.01 -6.25
CA LYS A 143 -9.10 -9.72 -7.43
C LYS A 143 -7.98 -10.38 -8.21
N ARG A 144 -8.32 -11.45 -8.95
CA ARG A 144 -7.39 -12.04 -9.91
C ARG A 144 -7.38 -11.17 -11.17
N GLU A 145 -6.20 -10.75 -11.60
CA GLU A 145 -5.98 -9.93 -12.79
C GLU A 145 -4.68 -10.38 -13.47
N SER A 146 -4.75 -10.67 -14.78
CA SER A 146 -3.59 -11.08 -15.60
C SER A 146 -2.77 -12.22 -14.97
N GLY A 147 -3.43 -13.19 -14.36
CA GLY A 147 -2.81 -14.39 -13.78
C GLY A 147 -2.29 -14.25 -12.34
N GLY A 148 -2.41 -13.07 -11.71
CA GLY A 148 -2.01 -12.87 -10.32
C GLY A 148 -3.04 -12.12 -9.47
N TRP A 149 -2.79 -12.01 -8.17
CA TRP A 149 -3.64 -11.22 -7.26
C TRP A 149 -3.24 -9.75 -7.26
N ARG A 150 -4.27 -8.89 -7.24
CA ARG A 150 -4.15 -7.43 -7.18
C ARG A 150 -5.24 -6.86 -6.28
N ILE A 151 -4.95 -5.76 -5.59
CA ILE A 151 -5.90 -5.05 -4.74
C ILE A 151 -6.87 -4.28 -5.65
N THR A 152 -8.15 -4.61 -5.53
CA THR A 152 -9.23 -3.97 -6.31
C THR A 152 -10.02 -2.96 -5.49
N ASP A 153 -9.95 -3.03 -4.16
CA ASP A 153 -10.71 -2.16 -3.27
C ASP A 153 -10.07 -2.08 -1.88
N ILE A 154 -10.31 -0.96 -1.21
CA ILE A 154 -9.90 -0.68 0.17
C ILE A 154 -11.13 -0.09 0.89
N ASN A 155 -11.80 -0.91 1.69
CA ASN A 155 -13.13 -0.66 2.24
C ASN A 155 -13.14 0.30 3.45
N ILE A 156 -12.53 1.48 3.33
CA ILE A 156 -12.44 2.44 4.43
C ILE A 156 -13.82 2.93 4.87
N ASP A 157 -14.69 3.33 3.93
CA ASP A 157 -15.99 3.94 4.22
C ASP A 157 -17.00 3.01 4.90
N ASN A 158 -16.80 1.70 4.82
CA ASN A 158 -17.66 0.68 5.42
C ASN A 158 -16.96 -0.05 6.58
N SER A 159 -15.85 0.49 7.09
CA SER A 159 -15.05 -0.12 8.15
C SER A 159 -15.09 0.67 9.45
N GLU A 160 -14.60 0.03 10.51
CA GLU A 160 -14.44 0.64 11.84
C GLU A 160 -13.40 1.76 11.89
N ILE A 161 -12.59 1.96 10.84
CA ILE A 161 -11.56 3.02 10.78
C ILE A 161 -12.03 4.27 10.03
N LYS A 162 -13.27 4.29 9.54
CA LYS A 162 -13.85 5.40 8.76
C LYS A 162 -13.72 6.75 9.45
N ASP A 163 -14.08 6.82 10.73
CA ASP A 163 -14.09 8.09 11.46
C ASP A 163 -12.67 8.58 11.77
N ALA A 164 -11.77 7.66 12.16
CA ALA A 164 -10.34 7.97 12.31
C ALA A 164 -9.76 8.51 10.99
N TYR A 165 -10.04 7.85 9.87
CA TYR A 165 -9.61 8.28 8.55
C TYR A 165 -10.10 9.68 8.19
N ARG A 166 -11.39 9.97 8.42
CA ARG A 166 -11.97 11.29 8.14
C ARG A 166 -11.37 12.38 9.02
N ASN A 167 -11.18 12.10 10.31
CA ASN A 167 -10.57 13.04 11.25
C ASN A 167 -9.12 13.34 10.88
N LEU A 168 -8.34 12.30 10.53
CA LEU A 168 -6.96 12.44 10.07
C LEU A 168 -6.87 13.21 8.75
N LYS A 169 -7.81 13.01 7.84
CA LYS A 169 -7.89 13.79 6.58
C LYS A 169 -8.15 15.27 6.87
N LEU A 170 -9.04 15.59 7.80
CA LEU A 170 -9.27 16.98 8.24
C LEU A 170 -8.03 17.58 8.89
N LEU A 171 -7.32 16.82 9.72
CA LEU A 171 -6.06 17.25 10.34
C LEU A 171 -4.97 17.52 9.30
N LEU A 172 -4.85 16.66 8.28
CA LEU A 172 -3.89 16.82 7.19
C LEU A 172 -4.20 18.09 6.37
N ASN A 173 -5.47 18.29 6.00
CA ASN A 173 -5.91 19.45 5.22
C ASN A 173 -5.82 20.79 5.97
N ASN A 174 -5.99 20.74 7.29
CA ASN A 174 -5.95 21.90 8.18
C ASN A 174 -4.68 21.94 9.02
N ASN A 175 -3.58 21.38 8.51
CA ASN A 175 -2.33 21.32 9.27
C ASN A 175 -1.89 22.73 9.70
N ARG A 176 -1.66 22.88 11.00
CA ARG A 176 -1.34 24.17 11.64
C ARG A 176 0.00 24.77 11.21
N TYR A 177 0.90 23.96 10.65
CA TYR A 177 2.28 24.37 10.36
C TYR A 177 2.49 24.61 8.88
N ILE A 178 2.03 23.69 8.04
CA ILE A 178 2.33 23.68 6.61
C ILE A 178 1.06 23.35 5.83
N LYS A 179 0.73 24.19 4.84
CA LYS A 179 -0.38 23.95 3.93
C LYS A 179 0.10 23.93 2.48
N MET A 180 -0.22 22.86 1.77
CA MET A 180 -0.03 22.77 0.32
C MET A 180 -1.16 23.55 -0.36
N LYS A 181 -0.86 24.67 -1.03
CA LYS A 181 -1.86 25.40 -1.84
C LYS A 181 -1.99 24.83 -3.25
N SER A 182 -0.88 24.35 -3.79
CA SER A 182 -0.82 23.66 -5.07
C SER A 182 0.44 22.79 -5.12
N ASP A 183 0.66 22.07 -6.21
CA ASP A 183 1.87 21.26 -6.42
C ASP A 183 3.18 22.06 -6.37
N ARG A 184 3.11 23.38 -6.51
CA ARG A 184 4.29 24.26 -6.56
C ARG A 184 4.31 25.32 -5.47
N ILE A 185 3.24 25.44 -4.67
CA ILE A 185 3.08 26.52 -3.69
C ILE A 185 2.84 25.92 -2.31
N ILE A 186 3.77 26.20 -1.41
CA ILE A 186 3.74 25.79 0.00
C ILE A 186 3.55 27.03 0.85
N GLU A 187 2.58 26.99 1.76
CA GLU A 187 2.38 28.02 2.78
C GLU A 187 2.88 27.52 4.13
N LEU A 188 3.77 28.28 4.76
CA LEU A 188 4.27 28.04 6.11
C LEU A 188 3.61 29.04 7.06
N HIS A 189 2.75 28.56 7.95
CA HIS A 189 1.97 29.43 8.83
C HIS A 189 2.76 29.94 10.05
N ASN A 190 3.71 29.14 10.56
CA ASN A 190 4.50 29.47 11.74
C ASN A 190 5.98 29.52 11.42
N LYS A 191 6.68 30.53 11.95
CA LYS A 191 8.15 30.64 11.86
C LYS A 191 8.89 29.68 12.79
N ILE A 192 8.23 29.26 13.88
CA ILE A 192 8.78 28.36 14.90
C ILE A 192 7.83 27.17 15.04
N ILE A 193 8.39 25.97 14.96
CA ILE A 193 7.68 24.71 15.14
C ILE A 193 8.15 24.11 16.46
N ASP A 194 7.30 24.12 17.48
CA ASP A 194 7.58 23.47 18.77
C ASP A 194 7.30 21.96 18.66
N LEU A 195 8.36 21.15 18.61
CA LEU A 195 8.26 19.69 18.55
C LEU A 195 7.98 19.04 19.91
N GLY A 196 8.25 19.75 21.02
CA GLY A 196 8.06 19.25 22.38
C GLY A 196 6.59 19.13 22.75
N GLY A 197 5.77 20.10 22.32
CA GLY A 197 4.33 20.12 22.56
C GLY A 197 3.46 19.29 21.59
N MET A 198 4.05 18.68 20.55
CA MET A 198 3.27 17.94 19.55
C MET A 198 2.87 16.55 19.99
N GLN A 199 1.62 16.20 19.70
CA GLN A 199 1.13 14.83 19.82
C GLN A 199 1.78 13.91 18.78
N SER A 200 1.81 12.61 19.06
CA SER A 200 2.41 11.59 18.17
C SER A 200 1.76 11.57 16.78
N CYS A 201 0.44 11.82 16.70
CA CYS A 201 -0.28 11.96 15.42
C CYS A 201 0.21 13.17 14.61
N GLU A 202 0.33 14.35 15.25
CA GLU A 202 0.78 15.59 14.62
C GLU A 202 2.21 15.47 14.10
N LYS A 203 3.10 14.84 14.87
CA LYS A 203 4.49 14.56 14.45
C LYS A 203 4.54 13.73 13.17
N ARG A 204 3.70 12.69 13.08
CA ARG A 204 3.64 11.82 11.88
C ARG A 204 3.06 12.56 10.67
N VAL A 205 2.02 13.37 10.87
CA VAL A 205 1.44 14.21 9.81
C VAL A 205 2.45 15.23 9.31
N LEU A 206 3.15 15.92 10.21
CA LEU A 206 4.21 16.86 9.83
C LEU A 206 5.32 16.16 9.05
N LYS A 207 5.79 14.99 9.51
CA LYS A 207 6.79 14.19 8.80
C LYS A 207 6.34 13.80 7.39
N TYR A 208 5.07 13.42 7.23
CA TYR A 208 4.50 13.10 5.93
C TYR A 208 4.46 14.32 5.00
N ILE A 209 3.99 15.47 5.48
CA ILE A 209 3.96 16.71 4.66
C ILE A 209 5.38 17.11 4.23
N LEU A 210 6.36 17.06 5.13
CA LEU A 210 7.76 17.35 4.81
C LEU A 210 8.32 16.37 3.77
N PHE A 211 8.01 15.07 3.89
CA PHE A 211 8.39 14.07 2.90
C PHE A 211 7.80 14.39 1.52
N GLU A 212 6.51 14.73 1.45
CA GLU A 212 5.86 15.09 0.19
C GLU A 212 6.46 16.36 -0.44
N ILE A 213 6.83 17.35 0.39
CA ILE A 213 7.53 18.55 -0.08
C ILE A 213 8.89 18.20 -0.70
N ILE A 214 9.71 17.43 0.01
CA ILE A 214 11.03 17.02 -0.48
C ILE A 214 10.89 16.24 -1.79
N ARG A 215 9.97 15.26 -1.84
CA ARG A 215 9.66 14.47 -3.03
C ARG A 215 9.28 15.35 -4.22
N LYS A 216 8.44 16.37 -4.02
CA LYS A 216 8.05 17.31 -5.10
C LYS A 216 9.20 18.18 -5.55
N ILE A 217 10.06 18.65 -4.64
CA ILE A 217 11.27 19.40 -4.97
C ILE A 217 12.19 18.55 -5.84
N ASP A 218 12.53 17.33 -5.41
CA ASP A 218 13.43 16.43 -6.14
C ASP A 218 12.91 16.11 -7.55
N ASN A 219 11.61 15.83 -7.66
CA ASN A 219 10.98 15.59 -8.96
C ASN A 219 11.04 16.84 -9.85
N SER A 220 10.80 18.04 -9.31
CA SER A 220 10.86 19.28 -10.09
C SER A 220 12.24 19.55 -10.69
N VAL A 221 13.31 19.29 -9.93
CA VAL A 221 14.72 19.41 -10.39
C VAL A 221 15.00 18.41 -11.52
N THR A 222 14.53 17.16 -11.37
CA THR A 222 14.73 16.10 -12.35
C THR A 222 13.98 16.35 -13.67
N THR A 223 12.80 16.97 -13.59
CA THR A 223 11.99 17.29 -14.78
C THR A 223 12.57 18.49 -15.53
N HIS A 224 13.07 19.51 -14.82
CA HIS A 224 13.69 20.69 -15.42
C HIS A 224 14.99 20.34 -16.18
N GLY A 225 15.85 19.49 -15.60
CA GLY A 225 17.09 19.03 -16.27
C GLY A 225 16.85 18.14 -17.52
N ARG A 226 15.68 17.49 -17.63
CA ARG A 226 15.28 16.76 -18.84
C ARG A 226 14.70 17.67 -19.92
N MET A 227 14.01 18.75 -19.55
CA MET A 227 13.50 19.73 -20.51
C MET A 227 14.63 20.58 -21.10
N GLU A 228 15.59 21.03 -20.28
CA GLU A 228 16.75 21.80 -20.73
C GLU A 228 17.65 20.99 -21.70
N ASN A 229 17.79 19.68 -21.46
CA ASN A 229 18.50 18.79 -22.40
C ASN A 229 17.75 18.53 -23.72
N ARG A 230 16.41 18.52 -23.70
CA ARG A 230 15.60 18.40 -24.93
C ARG A 230 15.65 19.70 -25.73
N GLU A 231 15.48 20.84 -25.06
CA GLU A 231 15.49 22.15 -25.70
C GLU A 231 16.87 22.47 -26.32
N ASN A 232 17.97 22.09 -25.67
CA ASN A 232 19.30 22.17 -26.27
C ASN A 232 19.42 21.23 -27.50
N ARG A 233 18.91 20.00 -27.43
CA ARG A 233 18.92 19.07 -28.59
C ARG A 233 18.18 19.61 -29.80
N ASP A 234 17.02 20.22 -29.58
CA ASP A 234 16.18 20.72 -30.66
C ASP A 234 16.78 21.99 -31.30
N ARG A 235 17.47 22.84 -30.53
CA ARG A 235 18.24 23.98 -31.08
C ARG A 235 19.38 23.55 -32.00
N TYR A 236 20.06 22.44 -31.71
CA TYR A 236 21.11 21.89 -32.57
C TYR A 236 20.55 21.25 -33.85
N LEU A 237 19.30 20.79 -33.84
CA LEU A 237 18.65 20.21 -35.02
C LEU A 237 18.04 21.27 -35.96
N THR A 238 17.77 22.49 -35.49
CA THR A 238 17.24 23.59 -36.31
C THR A 238 18.30 24.41 -37.06
N LEU A 239 19.60 24.18 -36.81
CA LEU A 239 20.69 24.94 -37.45
C LEU A 239 21.18 24.36 -38.79
N ASP A 240 20.68 23.19 -39.21
CA ASP A 240 21.25 22.42 -40.34
C ASP A 240 20.39 22.38 -41.61
N ILE A 241 19.51 23.37 -41.84
CA ILE A 241 18.82 23.47 -43.13
C ILE A 241 18.89 24.90 -43.67
N ASN A 242 20.06 25.27 -44.20
CA ASN A 242 20.17 26.34 -45.20
C ASN A 242 20.62 25.73 -46.55
N PRO A 243 19.69 25.33 -47.43
CA PRO A 243 20.04 24.83 -48.74
C PRO A 243 20.16 26.03 -49.69
N SER A 244 21.31 26.68 -49.69
CA SER A 244 21.65 27.69 -50.69
C SER A 244 22.94 27.31 -51.41
N ILE A 245 22.85 26.41 -52.39
CA ILE A 245 23.81 26.33 -53.49
C ILE A 245 23.03 26.10 -54.78
N LYS A 246 23.20 27.05 -55.71
CA LYS A 246 22.79 27.02 -57.11
C LYS A 246 23.57 25.98 -57.90
#